data_AF-A0A8T5NY91-F1
#
_entry.id   AF-A0A8T5NY91-F1
#
_cell.length_a   1.000
_cell.length_b   1.000
_cell.length_c   1.000
_cell.angle_alpha   90.00
_cell.angle_beta   90.00
_cell.angle_gamma   90.00
#
_symmetry.space_group_name_H-M   'P 1'
#
loop_
_entity.id
_entity.type
_entity.pdbx_description
1 polymer ?
#
loop_
_entity_poly.entity_id
_entity_poly.type
_entity_poly.pdbx_seq_one_letter_code
_entity_poly.pdbx_strand_id
1 'polypeptide(L)'
;MKTELVDKQNYQKLMKMSVNEIVQFLQQTTYKKEVNALGMKYSGIELLEAALNINSANTYEKILAMSSREMKEVVGVLLKRFETNNIKNIIRGKFAGATSEEISASLIPVNGTDLDTLTGLLKKEKIADILLALNPSV
;
A
#
# COMPACT_ATOMS: atom_id res chain seq x y z
N MET A 1 -9.01 -10.82 -6.47
CA MET A 1 -9.11 -12.11 -7.20
C MET A 1 -9.14 -11.84 -8.70
N LYS A 2 -8.74 -12.79 -9.56
CA LYS A 2 -8.49 -12.52 -11.00
C LYS A 2 -9.67 -11.87 -11.74
N THR A 3 -10.90 -12.24 -11.40
CA THR A 3 -12.14 -11.73 -12.01
C THR A 3 -12.47 -10.28 -11.65
N GLU A 4 -11.84 -9.73 -10.60
CA GLU A 4 -12.07 -8.36 -10.12
C GLU A 4 -11.11 -7.34 -10.74
N LEU A 5 -10.18 -7.80 -11.58
CA LEU A 5 -9.23 -6.92 -12.26
C LEU A 5 -9.93 -6.13 -13.37
N VAL A 6 -9.46 -4.89 -13.57
CA VAL A 6 -9.92 -4.05 -14.67
C VAL A 6 -9.60 -4.74 -16.00
N ASP A 7 -10.64 -5.01 -16.78
CA ASP A 7 -10.47 -5.62 -18.09
C ASP A 7 -9.82 -4.67 -19.12
N LYS A 8 -9.43 -5.22 -20.26
CA LYS A 8 -8.75 -4.47 -21.33
C LYS A 8 -9.58 -3.30 -21.86
N GLN A 9 -10.90 -3.46 -21.98
CA GLN A 9 -11.78 -2.41 -22.53
C GLN A 9 -11.88 -1.24 -21.55
N ASN A 10 -12.04 -1.53 -20.27
CA ASN A 10 -12.08 -0.51 -19.23
C ASN A 10 -10.72 0.15 -19.03
N TYR A 11 -9.61 -0.60 -19.11
CA TYR A 11 -8.27 -0.03 -19.06
C TYR A 11 -8.02 1.00 -20.17
N GLN A 12 -8.50 0.75 -21.40
CA GLN A 12 -8.42 1.71 -22.50
C GLN A 12 -9.20 3.01 -22.24
N LYS A 13 -10.29 2.95 -21.46
CA LYS A 13 -11.01 4.14 -21.03
C LYS A 13 -10.22 4.91 -19.98
N LEU A 14 -9.62 4.21 -19.00
CA LEU A 14 -8.82 4.83 -17.93
C LEU A 14 -7.65 5.66 -18.49
N MET A 15 -7.01 5.22 -19.57
CA MET A 15 -5.92 5.98 -20.21
C MET A 15 -6.32 7.36 -20.75
N LYS A 16 -7.62 7.61 -20.92
CA LYS A 16 -8.18 8.89 -21.42
C LYS A 16 -8.80 9.72 -20.30
N MET A 17 -8.81 9.23 -19.07
CA MET A 17 -9.43 9.86 -17.92
C MET A 17 -8.39 10.64 -17.11
N SER A 18 -8.85 11.74 -16.50
CA SER A 18 -8.13 12.41 -15.43
C SER A 18 -8.10 11.55 -14.15
N VAL A 19 -7.21 11.88 -13.21
CA VAL A 19 -7.10 11.17 -11.93
C VAL A 19 -8.43 11.15 -11.17
N ASN A 20 -9.17 12.26 -11.16
CA ASN A 20 -10.47 12.34 -10.49
C ASN A 20 -11.50 11.41 -11.14
N GLU A 21 -11.53 11.33 -12.48
CA GLU A 21 -12.40 10.39 -13.20
C GLU A 21 -12.02 8.94 -12.93
N ILE A 22 -10.72 8.62 -12.81
CA ILE A 22 -10.25 7.29 -12.42
C ILE A 22 -10.75 6.95 -11.01
N VAL A 23 -10.63 7.86 -10.05
CA VAL A 23 -11.15 7.65 -8.68
C VAL A 23 -12.66 7.38 -8.70
N GLN A 24 -13.43 8.14 -9.47
CA GLN A 24 -14.88 7.91 -9.65
C GLN A 24 -15.18 6.56 -10.29
N PHE A 25 -14.40 6.14 -11.28
CA PHE A 25 -14.52 4.81 -11.86
C PHE A 25 -14.25 3.72 -10.80
N LEU A 26 -13.20 3.85 -9.99
CA LEU A 26 -12.87 2.86 -8.96
C LEU A 26 -13.97 2.69 -7.90
N GLN A 27 -14.76 3.73 -7.61
CA GLN A 27 -15.93 3.65 -6.73
C GLN A 27 -17.04 2.69 -7.25
N GLN A 28 -17.00 2.32 -8.53
CA GLN A 28 -17.94 1.38 -9.14
C GLN A 28 -17.40 -0.06 -9.19
N THR A 29 -16.24 -0.31 -8.59
CA THR A 29 -15.53 -1.60 -8.65
C THR A 29 -15.27 -2.17 -7.24
N THR A 30 -14.46 -3.24 -7.15
CA THR A 30 -14.02 -3.83 -5.87
C THR A 30 -13.27 -2.83 -4.97
N TYR A 31 -12.68 -1.78 -5.54
CA TYR A 31 -11.92 -0.75 -4.83
C TYR A 31 -12.78 0.28 -4.07
N LYS A 32 -14.12 0.24 -4.22
CA LYS A 32 -15.06 1.20 -3.61
C LYS A 32 -14.87 1.37 -2.11
N LYS A 33 -14.65 0.25 -1.40
CA LYS A 33 -14.52 0.24 0.06
C LYS A 33 -13.35 1.13 0.49
N GLU A 34 -12.18 0.92 -0.09
CA GLU A 34 -10.97 1.67 0.26
C GLU A 34 -11.06 3.13 -0.19
N VAL A 35 -11.59 3.42 -1.39
CA VAL A 35 -11.79 4.80 -1.86
C VAL A 35 -12.69 5.58 -0.90
N ASN A 36 -13.80 4.99 -0.47
CA ASN A 36 -14.73 5.66 0.46
C ASN A 36 -14.12 5.85 1.86
N ALA A 37 -13.39 4.85 2.36
CA ALA A 37 -12.77 4.92 3.68
C ALA A 37 -11.65 5.98 3.75
N LEU A 38 -10.94 6.20 2.64
CA LEU A 38 -9.76 7.06 2.58
C LEU A 38 -10.07 8.46 2.02
N GLY A 39 -11.23 8.65 1.39
CA GLY A 39 -11.60 9.89 0.71
C GLY A 39 -11.80 11.12 1.61
N MET A 40 -11.88 10.94 2.93
CA MET A 40 -11.85 12.07 3.89
C MET A 40 -10.43 12.58 4.16
N LYS A 41 -9.41 11.71 3.98
CA LYS A 41 -8.02 12.00 4.32
C LYS A 41 -7.19 12.37 3.10
N TYR A 42 -7.43 11.71 1.97
CA TYR A 42 -6.68 11.90 0.74
C TYR A 42 -7.61 12.35 -0.39
N SER A 43 -7.04 13.02 -1.38
CA SER A 43 -7.73 13.36 -2.64
C SER A 43 -6.80 13.08 -3.82
N GLY A 44 -7.29 13.24 -5.06
CA GLY A 44 -6.46 13.13 -6.26
C GLY A 44 -5.65 11.83 -6.35
N ILE A 45 -4.35 11.98 -6.60
CA ILE A 45 -3.44 10.85 -6.83
C ILE A 45 -3.12 10.11 -5.54
N GLU A 46 -3.04 10.82 -4.42
CA GLU A 46 -2.77 10.22 -3.12
C GLU A 46 -3.92 9.30 -2.70
N LEU A 47 -5.16 9.69 -2.97
CA LEU A 47 -6.33 8.84 -2.72
C LEU A 47 -6.30 7.59 -3.59
N LEU A 48 -5.96 7.76 -4.87
CA LEU A 48 -5.85 6.66 -5.82
C LEU A 48 -4.80 5.64 -5.36
N GLU A 49 -3.60 6.11 -5.04
CA GLU A 49 -2.50 5.24 -4.57
C GLU A 49 -2.86 4.55 -3.26
N ALA A 50 -3.31 5.29 -2.25
CA ALA A 50 -3.64 4.73 -0.94
C ALA A 50 -4.74 3.67 -1.07
N ALA A 51 -5.79 3.93 -1.85
CA ALA A 51 -6.88 2.98 -2.02
C ALA A 51 -6.43 1.68 -2.71
N LEU A 52 -5.61 1.78 -3.76
CA LEU A 52 -5.09 0.61 -4.48
C LEU A 52 -4.10 -0.20 -3.60
N ASN A 53 -3.26 0.48 -2.82
CA ASN A 53 -2.29 -0.14 -1.94
C ASN A 53 -2.97 -0.90 -0.79
N ILE A 54 -3.95 -0.28 -0.13
CA ILE A 54 -4.72 -0.93 0.94
C ILE A 54 -5.55 -2.10 0.39
N ASN A 55 -6.17 -1.95 -0.78
CA ASN A 55 -6.91 -3.05 -1.40
C ASN A 55 -5.98 -4.23 -1.77
N SER A 56 -4.78 -3.94 -2.25
CA SER A 56 -3.75 -4.94 -2.55
C SER A 56 -3.32 -5.68 -1.27
N ALA A 57 -3.01 -4.96 -0.21
CA ALA A 57 -2.72 -5.53 1.11
C ALA A 57 -3.83 -6.47 1.59
N ASN A 58 -5.08 -6.00 1.58
CA ASN A 58 -6.25 -6.81 1.95
C ASN A 58 -6.37 -8.08 1.09
N THR A 59 -6.04 -7.98 -0.20
CA THR A 59 -6.06 -9.13 -1.11
C THR A 59 -4.96 -10.14 -0.78
N TYR A 60 -3.75 -9.69 -0.47
CA TYR A 60 -2.65 -10.56 -0.06
C TYR A 60 -2.93 -11.27 1.26
N GLU A 61 -3.48 -10.56 2.25
CA GLU A 61 -3.88 -11.15 3.53
C GLU A 61 -4.95 -12.23 3.35
N LYS A 62 -5.93 -12.03 2.45
CA LYS A 62 -6.90 -13.08 2.09
C LYS A 62 -6.22 -14.31 1.48
N ILE A 63 -5.27 -14.11 0.57
CA ILE A 63 -4.51 -15.21 -0.06
C ILE A 63 -3.73 -15.99 1.01
N LEU A 64 -3.05 -15.29 1.92
CA LEU A 64 -2.34 -15.91 3.04
C LEU A 64 -3.30 -16.71 3.93
N ALA A 65 -4.45 -16.14 4.29
CA ALA A 65 -5.44 -16.80 5.14
C ALA A 65 -5.96 -18.11 4.54
N MET A 66 -6.13 -18.18 3.21
CA MET A 66 -6.60 -19.36 2.49
C MET A 66 -5.49 -20.39 2.17
N SER A 67 -4.22 -20.02 2.35
CA SER A 67 -3.07 -20.85 1.98
C SER A 67 -2.78 -21.91 3.05
N SER A 68 -2.29 -23.09 2.61
CA SER A 68 -1.70 -24.08 3.53
C SER A 68 -0.50 -23.50 4.26
N ARG A 69 -0.03 -24.17 5.31
CA ARG A 69 1.12 -23.71 6.09
C ARG A 69 2.37 -23.52 5.22
N GLU A 70 2.68 -24.51 4.39
CA GLU A 70 3.83 -24.50 3.48
C GLU A 70 3.69 -23.39 2.43
N MET A 71 2.47 -23.18 1.93
CA MET A 71 2.19 -22.14 0.95
C MET A 71 2.29 -20.72 1.56
N LYS A 72 1.91 -20.55 2.83
CA LYS A 72 2.11 -19.28 3.56
C LYS A 72 3.58 -18.88 3.61
N GLU A 73 4.50 -19.84 3.77
CA GLU A 73 5.93 -19.55 3.77
C GLU A 73 6.39 -19.04 2.39
N VAL A 74 5.99 -19.70 1.31
CA VAL A 74 6.31 -19.29 -0.07
C VAL A 74 5.73 -17.91 -0.39
N VAL A 75 4.44 -17.69 -0.10
CA VAL A 75 3.78 -16.41 -0.34
C VAL A 75 4.39 -15.31 0.53
N GLY A 76 4.71 -15.61 1.79
CA GLY A 76 5.39 -14.68 2.70
C GLY A 76 6.73 -14.20 2.15
N VAL A 77 7.54 -15.08 1.56
CA VAL A 77 8.79 -14.70 0.88
C VAL A 77 8.52 -13.74 -0.29
N LEU A 78 7.49 -14.00 -1.10
CA LEU A 78 7.12 -13.11 -2.20
C LEU A 78 6.68 -11.72 -1.72
N LEU A 79 6.06 -11.63 -0.55
CA LEU A 79 5.56 -10.39 0.03
C LEU A 79 6.65 -9.56 0.72
N LYS A 80 7.81 -10.12 1.07
CA LYS A 80 8.97 -9.37 1.62
C LYS A 80 9.44 -8.20 0.74
N ARG A 81 9.15 -8.25 -0.58
CA ARG A 81 9.43 -7.13 -1.48
C ARG A 81 8.70 -5.85 -1.04
N PHE A 82 7.51 -5.97 -0.48
CA PHE A 82 6.71 -4.84 -0.03
C PHE A 82 7.27 -4.25 1.25
N GLU A 83 7.70 -5.07 2.21
CA GLU A 83 8.45 -4.62 3.39
C GLU A 83 9.66 -3.78 2.98
N THR A 84 10.50 -4.30 2.08
CA THR A 84 11.69 -3.59 1.60
C THR A 84 11.34 -2.29 0.88
N ASN A 85 10.27 -2.28 0.08
CA ASN A 85 9.82 -1.08 -0.62
C ASN A 85 9.21 -0.04 0.33
N ASN A 86 8.42 -0.46 1.32
CA ASN A 86 7.86 0.42 2.35
C ASN A 86 8.98 1.15 3.10
N ILE A 87 10.00 0.42 3.56
CA ILE A 87 11.16 1.01 4.25
C ILE A 87 11.87 2.02 3.35
N LYS A 88 12.15 1.65 2.09
CA LYS A 88 12.77 2.57 1.12
C LYS A 88 11.92 3.82 0.88
N ASN A 89 10.61 3.68 0.79
CA ASN A 89 9.69 4.80 0.58
C ASN A 89 9.69 5.73 1.80
N ILE A 90 9.68 5.18 3.02
CA ILE A 90 9.79 5.98 4.26
C ILE A 90 11.09 6.77 4.29
N ILE A 91 12.22 6.10 4.04
CA ILE A 91 13.55 6.75 4.08
C ILE A 91 13.64 7.85 3.00
N ARG A 92 13.24 7.55 1.76
CA ARG A 92 13.29 8.51 0.65
C ARG A 92 12.35 9.68 0.86
N GLY A 93 11.13 9.42 1.32
CA GLY A 93 10.15 10.46 1.60
C GLY A 93 10.64 11.42 2.68
N LYS A 94 11.17 10.90 3.79
CA LYS A 94 11.77 11.74 4.84
C LYS A 94 12.97 12.53 4.34
N PHE A 95 13.84 11.90 3.57
CA PHE A 95 14.99 12.58 2.96
C PHE A 95 14.56 13.70 2.01
N ALA A 96 13.47 13.51 1.28
CA ALA A 96 12.89 14.50 0.37
C ALA A 96 12.01 15.56 1.07
N GLY A 97 11.83 15.48 2.39
CA GLY A 97 10.98 16.41 3.15
C GLY A 97 9.47 16.19 2.98
N ALA A 98 9.05 15.02 2.47
CA ALA A 98 7.64 14.67 2.38
C ALA A 98 7.01 14.49 3.76
N THR A 99 5.73 14.85 3.87
CA THR A 99 4.92 14.66 5.09
C THR A 99 4.69 13.18 5.37
N SER A 100 4.39 12.83 6.62
CA SER A 100 4.09 11.44 6.97
C SER A 100 2.83 10.94 6.25
N GLU A 101 1.89 11.84 5.99
CA GLU A 101 0.67 11.59 5.24
C GLU A 101 0.95 11.22 3.79
N GLU A 102 1.77 12.00 3.08
CA GLU A 102 2.17 11.71 1.70
C GLU A 102 2.91 10.37 1.61
N ILE A 103 3.86 10.12 2.52
CA ILE A 103 4.60 8.86 2.56
C ILE A 103 3.63 7.70 2.78
N SER A 104 2.70 7.83 3.73
CA SER A 104 1.77 6.77 4.12
C SER A 104 0.84 6.33 2.98
N ALA A 105 0.49 7.22 2.04
CA ALA A 105 -0.34 6.87 0.88
C ALA A 105 0.36 5.85 -0.04
N SER A 106 1.70 5.86 -0.07
CA SER A 106 2.51 4.99 -0.91
C SER A 106 2.82 3.61 -0.31
N LEU A 107 2.42 3.36 0.95
CA LEU A 107 2.80 2.14 1.68
C LEU A 107 1.77 1.02 1.49
N ILE A 108 2.26 -0.21 1.40
CA ILE A 108 1.43 -1.41 1.30
C ILE A 108 1.59 -2.22 2.61
N PRO A 109 0.66 -2.14 3.55
CA PRO A 109 0.78 -2.80 4.85
C PRO A 109 0.52 -4.30 4.71
N VAL A 110 1.57 -5.11 4.61
CA VAL A 110 1.44 -6.56 4.42
C VAL A 110 2.56 -7.31 5.11
N ASN A 111 2.25 -8.49 5.64
CA ASN A 111 3.20 -9.55 6.04
C ASN A 111 4.47 -9.04 6.74
N GLY A 112 4.39 -8.74 8.04
CA GLY A 112 5.52 -8.26 8.85
C GLY A 112 5.77 -6.74 8.77
N THR A 113 5.10 -6.04 7.86
CA THR A 113 4.97 -4.58 7.86
C THR A 113 3.52 -4.16 7.96
N ASP A 114 2.87 -4.56 9.04
CA ASP A 114 1.50 -4.11 9.33
C ASP A 114 1.44 -2.60 9.60
N LEU A 115 0.22 -2.08 9.72
CA LEU A 115 -0.04 -0.66 9.93
C LEU A 115 0.66 -0.11 11.17
N ASP A 116 0.73 -0.89 12.26
CA ASP A 116 1.33 -0.45 13.52
C ASP A 116 2.85 -0.30 13.37
N THR A 117 3.49 -1.28 12.75
CA THR A 117 4.93 -1.25 12.45
C THR A 117 5.28 -0.05 11.57
N LEU A 118 4.55 0.13 10.47
CA LEU A 118 4.79 1.24 9.53
C LEU A 118 4.55 2.61 10.20
N THR A 119 3.51 2.73 11.01
CA THR A 119 3.23 3.95 11.77
C THR A 119 4.34 4.24 12.77
N GLY A 120 4.88 3.21 13.42
CA GLY A 120 6.04 3.32 14.32
C GLY A 120 7.28 3.86 13.61
N LEU A 121 7.56 3.38 12.40
CA LEU A 121 8.69 3.86 11.58
C LEU A 121 8.47 5.29 11.08
N LEU A 122 7.26 5.65 10.66
CA LEU A 122 6.91 7.01 10.21
C LEU A 122 7.11 8.06 11.31
N LYS A 123 6.87 7.72 12.58
CA LYS A 123 7.07 8.60 13.74
C LYS A 123 8.53 8.93 14.04
N LYS A 124 9.50 8.19 13.49
CA LYS A 124 10.92 8.46 13.70
C LYS A 124 11.36 9.66 12.88
N GLU A 125 12.00 10.65 13.49
CA GLU A 125 12.46 11.84 12.77
C GLU A 125 13.75 11.59 12.01
N LYS A 126 14.70 10.88 12.62
CA LYS A 126 16.01 10.61 12.03
C LYS A 126 16.01 9.27 11.30
N ILE A 127 16.68 9.24 10.13
CA ILE A 127 16.89 7.99 9.37
C ILE A 127 17.63 6.95 10.22
N ALA A 128 18.58 7.37 11.07
CA ALA A 128 19.30 6.48 11.98
C ALA A 128 18.36 5.70 12.91
N ASP A 129 17.32 6.36 13.45
CA ASP A 129 16.37 5.73 14.37
C ASP A 129 15.48 4.69 13.66
N ILE A 130 15.23 4.87 12.35
CA ILE A 130 14.53 3.89 11.52
C ILE A 130 15.40 2.65 11.33
N LEU A 131 16.69 2.83 11.04
CA LEU A 131 17.61 1.71 10.86
C LEU A 131 17.80 0.89 12.14
N LEU A 132 17.92 1.55 13.29
CA LEU A 132 17.99 0.90 14.60
C LEU A 132 16.72 0.09 14.91
N ALA A 133 15.53 0.63 14.58
CA ALA A 133 14.27 -0.07 14.79
C ALA A 133 14.12 -1.34 13.93
N LEU A 134 14.77 -1.38 12.75
CA LEU A 134 14.74 -2.53 11.84
C LEU A 134 15.76 -3.62 12.21
N ASN A 135 16.77 -3.29 13.01
CA ASN A 135 17.76 -4.25 13.47
C ASN A 135 18.20 -3.94 14.91
N PRO A 136 17.43 -4.36 15.93
CA PRO A 136 17.69 -4.02 17.33
C PRO A 136 18.95 -4.67 17.93
N SER A 137 19.75 -5.37 17.13
CA SER A 137 20.99 -6.03 17.56
C SER A 137 22.27 -5.21 17.25
N VAL A 138 22.12 -3.93 16.90
CA VAL A 138 23.23 -2.97 16.69
C VAL A 138 23.10 -1.82 17.68
#